data_AF-A0A7U5XV86-F1
#
_entry.id   AF-A0A7U5XV86-F1
#
_cell.length_a   1.000
_cell.length_b   1.000
_cell.length_c   1.000
_cell.angle_alpha   90.00
_cell.angle_beta   90.00
_cell.angle_gamma   90.00
#
_symmetry.space_group_name_H-M   'P 1'
#
loop_
_entity.id
_entity.type
_entity.pdbx_description
1 polymer ?
#
loop_
_entity_poly.entity_id
_entity_poly.type
_entity_poly.pdbx_seq_one_letter_code
_entity_poly.pdbx_strand_id
1 'polypeptide(L)'
;MKLHRLASTLTFPLAMAAGAALAAPTPARAPAPAAPAPARPAAAPANAPLPPPSSAAQKLYSAAKADLLQVRSLLRSGRTQSSVGSGFLVGTSNLVLTNYHVVSQFALDPETYTGEWVDTAGQRGNIELLAVDVLHDLAVVRVNRYGTGVFKLPEGPLKLTQGQYLYSLGNPLDLGFAISEGAYNGVIARSFYDQLMFTGPINSGMSGGPAVTADGEVAGINVSKRLDGDLVSFLVPVRYAQELLRRVDPAAKPPPDFTAIVTQQLLAHQKAMVDQLLSGPLTLKAMGPYQVPVRESEQMRCWGQSNAEADARGEKPYAVDNTSCSMESALFVSGTLQTGQVGIRHQYMRSKGLDRIRFAQLSSASFKNEALGNHNDSRLTGPECTEQFIRNKSLPMRAVMCVRAYRKFAGLYDFTVLTASTDDALMNLQSRLDVRGVSYDNGLRSAKAFLQALGREEAR
;
A
#
# COMPACT_ATOMS: atom_id res chain seq x y z
N MET A 1 10.71 5.89 -39.12
CA MET A 1 11.54 5.60 -40.32
C MET A 1 12.82 4.95 -39.83
N LYS A 2 13.27 3.75 -40.20
CA LYS A 2 13.01 2.83 -41.32
C LYS A 2 13.12 1.38 -40.83
N LEU A 3 12.35 0.50 -41.47
CA LEU A 3 12.42 -0.97 -41.44
C LEU A 3 13.75 -1.48 -42.02
N HIS A 4 14.16 -2.70 -41.62
CA HIS A 4 14.64 -3.69 -42.59
C HIS A 4 14.25 -5.13 -42.19
N ARG A 5 13.69 -5.84 -43.18
CA ARG A 5 13.38 -7.28 -43.24
C ARG A 5 14.58 -8.06 -43.80
N LEU A 6 14.62 -9.38 -43.50
CA LEU A 6 14.98 -10.56 -44.33
C LEU A 6 15.68 -11.60 -43.43
N ALA A 7 15.68 -12.92 -43.63
CA ALA A 7 14.76 -13.94 -44.17
C ALA A 7 15.47 -15.30 -43.97
N SER A 8 14.73 -16.32 -43.50
CA SER A 8 14.87 -17.77 -43.66
C SER A 8 16.23 -18.47 -43.76
N THR A 9 16.45 -19.47 -42.90
CA THR A 9 16.84 -20.84 -43.31
C THR A 9 16.29 -21.88 -42.32
N LEU A 10 15.58 -22.87 -42.87
CA LEU A 10 15.10 -24.08 -42.20
C LEU A 10 16.20 -25.13 -42.14
N THR A 11 16.26 -25.92 -41.07
CA THR A 11 16.79 -27.31 -41.10
C THR A 11 16.27 -28.11 -39.90
N PHE A 12 15.65 -29.26 -40.19
CA PHE A 12 15.18 -30.29 -39.25
C PHE A 12 16.12 -31.51 -39.31
N PRO A 13 16.23 -32.28 -38.22
CA PRO A 13 16.21 -33.75 -38.30
C PRO A 13 15.38 -34.36 -37.14
N LEU A 14 15.03 -35.64 -37.07
CA LEU A 14 14.79 -36.76 -37.99
C LEU A 14 14.08 -37.78 -37.08
N ALA A 15 12.84 -38.17 -37.38
CA ALA A 15 12.08 -39.14 -36.59
C ALA A 15 12.17 -40.55 -37.20
N MET A 16 12.42 -41.55 -36.36
CA MET A 16 12.47 -42.98 -36.70
C MET A 16 11.08 -43.57 -36.96
N ALA A 17 11.03 -44.51 -37.90
CA ALA A 17 9.86 -45.19 -38.44
C ALA A 17 9.57 -46.55 -37.78
N ALA A 18 8.28 -46.91 -37.70
CA ALA A 18 7.72 -48.27 -37.78
C ALA A 18 6.21 -48.07 -38.03
N GLY A 19 5.60 -48.49 -39.13
CA GLY A 19 5.41 -49.87 -39.58
C GLY A 19 3.89 -50.11 -39.64
N ALA A 20 3.30 -50.01 -40.83
CA ALA A 20 1.85 -50.08 -41.04
C ALA A 20 1.36 -51.53 -41.21
N ALA A 21 0.22 -51.86 -40.60
CA ALA A 21 -0.60 -53.02 -40.95
C ALA A 21 -2.06 -52.60 -41.13
N LEU A 22 -2.62 -52.87 -42.31
CA LEU A 22 -4.01 -52.65 -42.70
C LEU A 22 -4.90 -53.78 -42.18
N ALA A 23 -6.03 -53.44 -41.55
CA ALA A 23 -7.12 -54.37 -41.27
C ALA A 23 -8.49 -53.73 -41.60
N ALA A 24 -9.38 -54.54 -42.17
CA ALA A 24 -10.63 -54.22 -42.87
C ALA A 24 -11.79 -53.73 -41.96
N PRO A 25 -12.88 -53.15 -42.53
CA PRO A 25 -13.94 -52.52 -41.74
C PRO A 25 -14.97 -53.54 -41.21
N THR A 26 -15.49 -53.29 -40.01
CA THR A 26 -16.63 -54.02 -39.42
C THR A 26 -17.78 -53.05 -39.09
N PRO A 27 -19.04 -53.52 -39.11
CA PRO A 27 -20.21 -52.67 -39.35
C PRO A 27 -20.68 -51.88 -38.12
N ALA A 28 -21.33 -50.74 -38.39
CA ALA A 28 -21.84 -49.80 -37.41
C ALA A 28 -22.90 -50.44 -36.47
N ARG A 29 -22.68 -50.29 -35.16
CA ARG A 29 -23.65 -50.60 -34.12
C ARG A 29 -24.40 -49.32 -33.74
N ALA A 30 -25.74 -49.38 -33.77
CA ALA A 30 -26.62 -48.27 -33.43
C ALA A 30 -26.42 -47.74 -31.99
N PRO A 31 -26.53 -46.43 -31.74
CA PRO A 31 -26.33 -45.86 -30.42
C PRO A 31 -27.50 -46.16 -29.48
N ALA A 32 -27.17 -46.44 -28.22
CA ALA A 32 -28.12 -46.64 -27.12
C ALA A 32 -28.89 -45.34 -26.78
N PRO A 33 -30.13 -45.43 -26.26
CA PRO A 33 -30.93 -44.27 -25.92
C PRO A 33 -30.31 -43.47 -24.76
N ALA A 34 -30.19 -42.16 -24.97
CA ALA A 34 -29.66 -41.21 -23.99
C ALA A 34 -30.58 -41.09 -22.77
N ALA A 35 -30.00 -41.10 -21.57
CA ALA A 35 -30.68 -40.73 -20.33
C ALA A 35 -31.16 -39.26 -20.39
N PRO A 36 -32.32 -38.92 -19.81
CA PRO A 36 -32.82 -37.55 -19.82
C PRO A 36 -31.90 -36.66 -18.98
N ALA A 37 -31.48 -35.54 -19.57
CA ALA A 37 -30.69 -34.51 -18.90
C ALA A 37 -31.48 -33.91 -17.71
N PRO A 38 -30.80 -33.53 -16.60
CA PRO A 38 -31.44 -32.78 -15.53
C PRO A 38 -32.03 -31.48 -16.09
N ALA A 39 -33.28 -31.19 -15.72
CA ALA A 39 -33.98 -30.00 -16.15
C ALA A 39 -33.14 -28.75 -15.84
N ARG A 40 -32.85 -27.95 -16.87
CA ARG A 40 -32.32 -26.59 -16.71
C ARG A 40 -33.22 -25.83 -15.73
N PRO A 41 -32.67 -25.09 -14.75
CA PRO A 41 -33.48 -24.14 -13.98
C PRO A 41 -34.20 -23.23 -14.97
N ALA A 42 -35.52 -23.12 -14.82
CA ALA A 42 -36.31 -22.20 -15.62
C ALA A 42 -35.66 -20.81 -15.55
N ALA A 43 -35.42 -20.20 -16.71
CA ALA A 43 -34.93 -18.83 -16.79
C ALA A 43 -35.86 -17.94 -15.97
N ALA A 44 -35.31 -17.28 -14.95
CA ALA A 44 -36.05 -16.29 -14.17
C ALA A 44 -36.64 -15.25 -15.13
N PRO A 45 -37.88 -14.77 -14.90
CA PRO A 45 -38.52 -13.83 -15.80
C PRO A 45 -37.66 -12.57 -15.93
N ALA A 46 -37.28 -12.24 -17.17
CA ALA A 46 -36.42 -11.11 -17.53
C ALA A 46 -37.00 -9.71 -17.22
N ASN A 47 -38.21 -9.67 -16.64
CA ASN A 47 -38.97 -8.45 -16.34
C ASN A 47 -39.42 -8.39 -14.87
N ALA A 48 -38.72 -9.05 -13.94
CA ALA A 48 -38.93 -8.76 -12.53
C ALA A 48 -38.64 -7.26 -12.30
N PRO A 49 -39.58 -6.46 -11.76
CA PRO A 49 -39.31 -5.07 -11.43
C PRO A 49 -38.07 -5.01 -10.56
N LEU A 50 -37.08 -4.22 -10.96
CA LEU A 50 -35.90 -4.02 -10.13
C LEU A 50 -36.36 -3.52 -8.76
N PRO A 51 -35.77 -4.01 -7.66
CA PRO A 51 -36.09 -3.50 -6.35
C PRO A 51 -35.91 -1.97 -6.35
N PRO A 52 -36.84 -1.22 -5.72
CA PRO A 52 -36.75 0.24 -5.69
C PRO A 52 -35.43 0.63 -5.02
N PRO A 53 -34.68 1.61 -5.56
CA PRO A 53 -33.44 2.05 -4.95
C PRO A 53 -33.70 2.61 -3.54
N SER A 54 -32.68 2.57 -2.69
CA SER A 54 -32.72 3.20 -1.37
C SER A 54 -33.17 4.66 -1.50
N SER A 55 -34.31 5.00 -0.89
CA SER A 55 -34.88 6.35 -0.97
C SER A 55 -33.94 7.41 -0.38
N ALA A 56 -33.12 7.02 0.61
CA ALA A 56 -32.07 7.84 1.17
C ALA A 56 -30.96 8.09 0.13
N ALA A 57 -30.49 7.03 -0.54
CA ALA A 57 -29.47 7.16 -1.60
C ALA A 57 -29.96 8.07 -2.75
N GLN A 58 -31.20 7.93 -3.20
CA GLN A 58 -31.77 8.79 -4.25
C GLN A 58 -31.83 10.26 -3.85
N LYS A 59 -32.29 10.54 -2.61
CA LYS A 59 -32.38 11.89 -2.06
C LYS A 59 -30.99 12.52 -1.94
N LEU A 60 -30.04 11.80 -1.32
CA LEU A 60 -28.67 12.25 -1.15
C LEU A 60 -27.99 12.49 -2.49
N TYR A 61 -28.09 11.55 -3.43
CA TYR A 61 -27.51 11.70 -4.76
C TYR A 61 -28.04 12.93 -5.48
N SER A 62 -29.34 13.18 -5.41
CA SER A 62 -29.97 14.32 -6.08
C SER A 62 -29.55 15.66 -5.45
N ALA A 63 -29.49 15.73 -4.12
CA ALA A 63 -29.08 16.94 -3.39
C ALA A 63 -27.57 17.22 -3.54
N ALA A 64 -26.73 16.18 -3.49
CA ALA A 64 -25.27 16.31 -3.44
C ALA A 64 -24.61 16.74 -4.75
N LYS A 65 -25.30 16.70 -5.90
CA LYS A 65 -24.71 16.97 -7.21
C LYS A 65 -23.97 18.31 -7.29
N ALA A 66 -24.52 19.35 -6.69
CA ALA A 66 -23.93 20.68 -6.74
C ALA A 66 -22.67 20.84 -5.87
N ASP A 67 -22.55 20.01 -4.83
CA ASP A 67 -21.51 20.10 -3.80
C ASP A 67 -20.38 19.08 -4.02
N LEU A 68 -20.60 18.05 -4.86
CA LEU A 68 -19.58 17.09 -5.25
C LEU A 68 -18.75 17.60 -6.42
N LEU A 69 -17.44 17.53 -6.27
CA LEU A 69 -16.47 17.96 -7.26
C LEU A 69 -15.51 16.82 -7.57
N GLN A 70 -15.07 16.77 -8.82
CA GLN A 70 -13.87 16.04 -9.17
C GLN A 70 -12.66 16.93 -8.96
N VAL A 71 -11.61 16.39 -8.34
CA VAL A 71 -10.34 17.07 -8.12
C VAL A 71 -9.31 16.44 -9.05
N ARG A 72 -8.73 17.24 -9.95
CA ARG A 72 -7.76 16.82 -10.96
C ARG A 72 -6.41 17.47 -10.71
N SER A 73 -5.35 16.69 -10.85
CA SER A 73 -3.98 17.21 -10.99
C SER A 73 -3.61 17.17 -12.47
N LEU A 74 -3.20 18.32 -13.02
CA LEU A 74 -2.86 18.50 -14.42
C LEU A 74 -1.40 18.87 -14.58
N LEU A 75 -0.75 18.38 -15.63
CA LEU A 75 0.57 18.87 -16.05
C LEU A 75 0.47 20.32 -16.54
N ARG A 76 1.35 21.21 -16.11
CA ARG A 76 1.35 22.61 -16.56
C ARG A 76 1.67 22.78 -18.05
N SER A 77 2.52 21.92 -18.61
CA SER A 77 2.97 22.04 -20.01
C SER A 77 1.88 21.78 -21.05
N GLY A 78 0.88 20.96 -20.73
CA GLY A 78 -0.16 20.55 -21.69
C GLY A 78 -1.56 20.37 -21.10
N ARG A 79 -1.75 20.67 -19.82
CA ARG A 79 -3.00 20.45 -19.05
C ARG A 79 -3.52 19.01 -19.10
N THR A 80 -2.65 18.03 -19.38
CA THR A 80 -3.00 16.61 -19.37
C THR A 80 -3.22 16.14 -17.94
N GLN A 81 -4.28 15.38 -17.72
CA GLN A 81 -4.60 14.77 -16.43
C GLN A 81 -3.51 13.79 -15.99
N SER A 82 -2.98 13.99 -14.78
CA SER A 82 -1.99 13.11 -14.16
C SER A 82 -2.55 12.33 -12.97
N SER A 83 -3.49 12.92 -12.23
CA SER A 83 -4.20 12.26 -11.14
C SER A 83 -5.63 12.78 -11.08
N VAL A 84 -6.53 11.96 -10.56
CA VAL A 84 -7.94 12.29 -10.40
C VAL A 84 -8.51 11.65 -9.14
N GLY A 85 -9.33 12.41 -8.44
CA GLY A 85 -10.10 11.98 -7.28
C GLY A 85 -11.37 12.79 -7.15
N SER A 86 -12.02 12.65 -6.01
CA SER A 86 -13.22 13.39 -5.64
C SER A 86 -12.91 14.37 -4.51
N GLY A 87 -13.76 15.37 -4.38
CA GLY A 87 -13.83 16.25 -3.23
C GLY A 87 -15.26 16.75 -3.07
N PHE A 88 -15.53 17.41 -1.95
CA PHE A 88 -16.85 17.96 -1.69
C PHE A 88 -16.78 19.29 -0.96
N LEU A 89 -17.69 20.19 -1.31
CA LEU A 89 -17.87 21.48 -0.64
C LEU A 89 -18.40 21.27 0.77
N VAL A 90 -17.79 21.97 1.73
CA VAL A 90 -18.14 21.85 3.15
C VAL A 90 -19.14 22.93 3.53
N GLY A 91 -20.35 22.51 3.95
CA GLY A 91 -21.42 23.43 4.33
C GLY A 91 -21.72 24.42 3.20
N THR A 92 -21.81 25.71 3.56
CA THR A 92 -22.02 26.81 2.61
C THR A 92 -20.72 27.56 2.27
N SER A 93 -19.56 26.99 2.62
CA SER A 93 -18.25 27.60 2.35
C SER A 93 -17.78 27.32 0.92
N ASN A 94 -16.65 27.92 0.54
CA ASN A 94 -15.92 27.62 -0.68
C ASN A 94 -14.74 26.66 -0.45
N LEU A 95 -14.72 25.99 0.71
CA LEU A 95 -13.72 25.00 1.06
C LEU A 95 -14.18 23.63 0.62
N VAL A 96 -13.24 22.87 0.07
CA VAL A 96 -13.43 21.52 -0.43
C VAL A 96 -12.50 20.59 0.33
N LEU A 97 -13.07 19.53 0.91
CA LEU A 97 -12.31 18.43 1.47
C LEU A 97 -12.00 17.40 0.38
N THR A 98 -10.79 16.86 0.41
CA THR A 98 -10.34 15.77 -0.46
C THR A 98 -9.21 15.00 0.24
N ASN A 99 -8.63 14.00 -0.43
CA ASN A 99 -7.45 13.31 0.09
C ASN A 99 -6.14 14.00 -0.29
N TYR A 100 -5.14 13.86 0.58
CA TYR A 100 -3.78 14.33 0.31
C TYR A 100 -3.21 13.68 -0.96
N HIS A 101 -3.38 12.38 -1.16
CA HIS A 101 -2.81 11.71 -2.33
C HIS A 101 -3.39 12.16 -3.67
N VAL A 102 -4.59 12.73 -3.68
CA VAL A 102 -5.20 13.32 -4.88
C VAL A 102 -4.45 14.60 -5.27
N VAL A 103 -4.00 15.36 -4.27
CA VAL A 103 -3.37 16.68 -4.44
C VAL A 103 -1.84 16.67 -4.33
N SER A 104 -1.24 15.54 -3.93
CA SER A 104 0.18 15.47 -3.56
C SER A 104 1.14 15.93 -4.64
N GLN A 105 0.78 15.75 -5.92
CA GLN A 105 1.58 16.18 -7.05
C GLN A 105 1.74 17.70 -7.08
N PHE A 106 0.65 18.47 -7.10
CA PHE A 106 0.76 19.93 -7.11
C PHE A 106 1.07 20.52 -5.73
N ALA A 107 0.97 19.73 -4.65
CA ALA A 107 1.45 20.11 -3.32
C ALA A 107 3.00 20.10 -3.22
N LEU A 108 3.66 19.14 -3.87
CA LEU A 108 5.11 18.90 -3.76
C LEU A 108 5.90 19.29 -5.02
N ASP A 109 5.22 19.48 -6.13
CA ASP A 109 5.77 19.85 -7.44
C ASP A 109 4.89 20.94 -8.11
N PRO A 110 4.68 22.10 -7.44
CA PRO A 110 3.80 23.15 -7.92
C PRO A 110 4.26 23.77 -9.25
N GLU A 111 5.54 23.65 -9.63
CA GLU A 111 6.07 24.09 -10.92
C GLU A 111 5.73 23.13 -12.09
N THR A 112 5.42 21.86 -11.78
CA THR A 112 5.10 20.84 -12.79
C THR A 112 3.60 20.59 -12.89
N TYR A 113 2.88 20.67 -11.76
CA TYR A 113 1.47 20.34 -11.67
C TYR A 113 0.61 21.51 -11.19
N THR A 114 -0.65 21.50 -11.58
CA THR A 114 -1.67 22.45 -11.11
C THR A 114 -2.98 21.71 -10.80
N GLY A 115 -3.77 22.23 -9.86
CA GLY A 115 -5.07 21.68 -9.49
C GLY A 115 -6.22 22.29 -10.31
N GLU A 116 -7.19 21.47 -10.68
CA GLU A 116 -8.47 21.87 -11.33
C GLU A 116 -9.63 21.12 -10.67
N TRP A 117 -10.75 21.80 -10.43
CA TRP A 117 -12.01 21.18 -10.04
C TRP A 117 -12.93 21.05 -11.25
N VAL A 118 -13.75 20.00 -11.29
CA VAL A 118 -14.81 19.80 -12.29
C VAL A 118 -16.10 19.39 -11.60
N ASP A 119 -17.22 20.06 -11.88
CA ASP A 119 -18.53 19.73 -11.31
C ASP A 119 -19.33 18.72 -12.16
N THR A 120 -20.52 18.34 -11.68
CA THR A 120 -21.43 17.42 -12.40
C THR A 120 -21.94 17.94 -13.74
N ALA A 121 -21.87 19.26 -13.96
CA ALA A 121 -22.29 19.91 -15.20
C ALA A 121 -21.11 20.13 -16.17
N GLY A 122 -19.89 19.72 -15.78
CA GLY A 122 -18.68 19.90 -16.56
C GLY A 122 -18.05 21.29 -16.45
N GLN A 123 -18.55 22.16 -15.57
CA GLN A 123 -17.88 23.43 -15.27
C GLN A 123 -16.57 23.15 -14.56
N ARG A 124 -15.59 24.02 -14.78
CA ARG A 124 -14.23 23.85 -14.27
C ARG A 124 -13.67 25.13 -13.69
N GLY A 125 -12.73 24.99 -12.78
CA GLY A 125 -11.98 26.11 -12.24
C GLY A 125 -10.70 25.69 -11.54
N ASN A 126 -9.88 26.67 -11.19
CA ASN A 126 -8.63 26.42 -10.48
C ASN A 126 -8.88 26.08 -9.02
N ILE A 127 -7.95 25.32 -8.45
CA ILE A 127 -7.95 24.94 -7.03
C ILE A 127 -6.76 25.60 -6.34
N GLU A 128 -7.00 26.15 -5.14
CA GLU A 128 -5.96 26.66 -4.25
C GLU A 128 -5.80 25.72 -3.05
N LEU A 129 -4.62 25.13 -2.86
CA LEU A 129 -4.36 24.22 -1.74
C LEU A 129 -4.09 25.03 -0.46
N LEU A 130 -4.90 24.84 0.58
CA LEU A 130 -4.76 25.60 1.82
C LEU A 130 -4.05 24.82 2.92
N ALA A 131 -4.37 23.53 3.07
CA ALA A 131 -3.78 22.69 4.09
C ALA A 131 -3.70 21.22 3.66
N VAL A 132 -2.73 20.50 4.23
CA VAL A 132 -2.56 19.06 4.04
C VAL A 132 -2.32 18.38 5.38
N ASP A 133 -2.84 17.16 5.48
CA ASP A 133 -2.55 16.22 6.55
C ASP A 133 -2.16 14.89 5.90
N VAL A 134 -0.87 14.63 5.86
CA VAL A 134 -0.28 13.43 5.25
C VAL A 134 -0.52 12.20 6.11
N LEU A 135 -0.69 12.37 7.42
CA LEU A 135 -0.86 11.29 8.38
C LEU A 135 -2.22 10.63 8.21
N HIS A 136 -3.24 11.44 7.93
CA HIS A 136 -4.63 10.99 7.74
C HIS A 136 -5.07 11.02 6.28
N ASP A 137 -4.16 11.31 5.34
CA ASP A 137 -4.44 11.41 3.90
C ASP A 137 -5.56 12.42 3.57
N LEU A 138 -5.50 13.63 4.14
CA LEU A 138 -6.49 14.69 3.93
C LEU A 138 -5.87 15.97 3.35
N ALA A 139 -6.68 16.71 2.62
CA ALA A 139 -6.35 18.05 2.15
C ALA A 139 -7.58 18.95 2.16
N VAL A 140 -7.35 20.24 2.40
CA VAL A 140 -8.35 21.29 2.26
C VAL A 140 -7.92 22.18 1.12
N VAL A 141 -8.83 22.38 0.18
CA VAL A 141 -8.62 23.27 -0.96
C VAL A 141 -9.73 24.31 -1.05
N ARG A 142 -9.43 25.45 -1.66
CA ARG A 142 -10.37 26.54 -1.92
C ARG A 142 -10.66 26.62 -3.41
N VAL A 143 -11.93 26.86 -3.73
CA VAL A 143 -12.42 26.99 -5.10
C VAL A 143 -13.23 28.26 -5.27
N ASN A 144 -13.49 28.66 -6.52
CA ASN A 144 -14.32 29.81 -6.87
C ASN A 144 -15.81 29.45 -6.95
N ARG A 145 -16.32 28.70 -5.96
CA ARG A 145 -17.70 28.23 -5.83
C ARG A 145 -18.04 28.02 -4.36
N TYR A 146 -19.30 28.20 -3.99
CA TYR A 146 -19.81 27.95 -2.65
C TYR A 146 -20.72 26.71 -2.62
N GLY A 147 -20.67 25.96 -1.52
CA GLY A 147 -21.54 24.82 -1.26
C GLY A 147 -22.97 25.23 -0.99
N THR A 148 -23.89 24.31 -1.22
CA THR A 148 -25.33 24.46 -0.96
C THR A 148 -25.69 24.08 0.49
N GLY A 149 -24.76 23.50 1.25
CA GLY A 149 -24.98 23.07 2.63
C GLY A 149 -25.43 21.62 2.78
N VAL A 150 -25.32 20.82 1.72
CA VAL A 150 -25.75 19.41 1.75
C VAL A 150 -24.83 18.57 2.63
N PHE A 151 -23.52 18.79 2.53
CA PHE A 151 -22.55 18.10 3.36
C PHE A 151 -22.26 18.87 4.63
N LYS A 152 -22.73 18.33 5.75
CA LYS A 152 -22.57 18.93 7.07
C LYS A 152 -21.46 18.22 7.81
N LEU A 153 -20.51 18.98 8.34
CA LEU A 153 -19.61 18.45 9.35
C LEU A 153 -20.35 18.51 10.69
N PRO A 154 -20.39 17.41 11.45
CA PRO A 154 -20.99 17.45 12.78
C PRO A 154 -20.21 18.45 13.66
N GLU A 155 -20.88 19.13 14.59
CA GLU A 155 -20.19 20.07 15.50
C GLU A 155 -19.36 19.34 16.56
N GLY A 156 -19.76 18.10 16.88
CA GLY A 156 -19.14 17.24 17.88
C GLY A 156 -18.66 15.90 17.30
N PRO A 157 -18.28 14.96 18.19
CA PRO A 157 -17.95 13.61 17.78
C PRO A 157 -19.19 12.91 17.22
N LEU A 158 -19.10 12.45 15.97
CA LEU A 158 -20.15 11.64 15.37
C LEU A 158 -20.18 10.26 16.02
N LYS A 159 -21.33 9.87 16.57
CA LYS A 159 -21.55 8.52 17.10
C LYS A 159 -22.15 7.64 16.01
N LEU A 160 -21.34 6.73 15.49
CA LEU A 160 -21.78 5.71 14.55
C LEU A 160 -22.02 4.39 15.27
N THR A 161 -23.08 3.69 14.89
CA THR A 161 -23.37 2.35 15.41
C THR A 161 -22.97 1.31 14.37
N GLN A 162 -22.29 0.23 14.77
CA GLN A 162 -21.97 -0.86 13.84
C GLN A 162 -23.27 -1.41 13.21
N GLY A 163 -23.25 -1.63 11.89
CA GLY A 163 -24.43 -1.96 11.09
C GLY A 163 -25.18 -0.74 10.52
N GLN A 164 -24.90 0.48 10.99
CA GLN A 164 -25.51 1.69 10.45
C GLN A 164 -25.11 1.90 8.99
N TYR A 165 -26.09 2.19 8.14
CA TYR A 165 -25.85 2.52 6.74
C TYR A 165 -25.14 3.87 6.58
N LEU A 166 -24.12 3.87 5.74
CA LEU A 166 -23.44 5.04 5.23
C LEU A 166 -23.52 5.06 3.70
N TYR A 167 -23.43 6.26 3.15
CA TYR A 167 -23.52 6.54 1.72
C TYR A 167 -22.24 7.21 1.28
N SER A 168 -21.42 6.49 0.53
CA SER A 168 -20.20 6.98 -0.09
C SER A 168 -20.50 7.60 -1.45
N LEU A 169 -20.05 8.83 -1.68
CA LEU A 169 -20.23 9.53 -2.95
C LEU A 169 -18.88 9.88 -3.56
N GLY A 170 -18.80 9.85 -4.89
CA GLY A 170 -17.59 10.24 -5.62
C GLY A 170 -17.73 10.02 -7.13
N ASN A 171 -16.64 10.18 -7.86
CA ASN A 171 -16.58 9.99 -9.31
C ASN A 171 -15.63 8.82 -9.65
N PRO A 172 -16.10 7.56 -9.61
CA PRO A 172 -15.28 6.41 -9.93
C PRO A 172 -14.78 6.46 -11.38
N LEU A 173 -13.49 6.23 -11.57
CA LEU A 173 -12.82 6.05 -12.87
C LEU A 173 -13.07 7.17 -13.91
N ASP A 174 -13.45 8.36 -13.47
CA ASP A 174 -13.89 9.46 -14.34
C ASP A 174 -15.10 9.10 -15.24
N LEU A 175 -15.92 8.13 -14.80
CA LEU A 175 -17.10 7.65 -15.53
C LEU A 175 -18.38 8.44 -15.22
N GLY A 176 -18.35 9.24 -14.15
CA GLY A 176 -19.49 9.99 -13.65
C GLY A 176 -19.74 9.75 -12.16
N PHE A 177 -20.52 10.65 -11.56
CA PHE A 177 -20.78 10.62 -10.13
C PHE A 177 -21.62 9.40 -9.76
N ALA A 178 -21.15 8.67 -8.76
CA ALA A 178 -21.76 7.47 -8.21
C ALA A 178 -21.99 7.61 -6.72
N ILE A 179 -22.99 6.87 -6.24
CA ILE A 179 -23.28 6.66 -4.82
C ILE A 179 -23.17 5.16 -4.52
N SER A 180 -22.55 4.86 -3.39
CA SER A 180 -22.28 3.51 -2.91
C SER A 180 -22.80 3.42 -1.48
N GLU A 181 -23.72 2.49 -1.23
CA GLU A 181 -24.34 2.26 0.07
C GLU A 181 -23.71 1.04 0.74
N GLY A 182 -23.49 1.11 2.05
CA GLY A 182 -22.94 0.00 2.82
C GLY A 182 -23.03 0.25 4.33
N ALA A 183 -22.62 -0.73 5.12
CA ALA A 183 -22.67 -0.65 6.57
C ALA A 183 -21.33 -0.18 7.16
N TYR A 184 -21.40 0.64 8.20
CA TYR A 184 -20.28 0.91 9.09
C TYR A 184 -20.01 -0.31 9.98
N ASN A 185 -18.76 -0.76 10.07
CA ASN A 185 -18.39 -1.96 10.82
C ASN A 185 -17.36 -1.70 11.94
N GLY A 186 -17.21 -0.44 12.37
CA GLY A 186 -16.32 -0.08 13.48
C GLY A 186 -15.01 0.55 13.03
N VAL A 187 -14.13 0.78 13.99
CA VAL A 187 -12.79 1.33 13.78
C VAL A 187 -11.78 0.19 13.65
N ILE A 188 -10.82 0.30 12.73
CA ILE A 188 -9.72 -0.66 12.60
C ILE A 188 -8.81 -0.56 13.83
N ALA A 189 -8.73 -1.62 14.63
CA ALA A 189 -7.88 -1.65 15.82
C ALA A 189 -6.37 -1.58 15.52
N ARG A 190 -5.96 -2.07 14.34
CA ARG A 190 -4.55 -2.33 14.00
C ARG A 190 -3.84 -1.23 13.22
N SER A 191 -4.56 -0.17 12.86
CA SER A 191 -3.97 0.96 12.15
C SER A 191 -3.26 1.90 13.13
N PHE A 192 -2.18 2.56 12.70
CA PHE A 192 -1.53 3.58 13.52
C PHE A 192 -2.45 4.80 13.76
N TYR A 193 -3.31 5.09 12.78
CA TYR A 193 -4.35 6.12 12.87
C TYR A 193 -5.72 5.50 12.60
N ASP A 194 -6.73 5.87 13.38
CA ASP A 194 -8.08 5.32 13.21
C ASP A 194 -8.58 5.44 11.76
N GLN A 195 -9.16 4.36 11.27
CA GLN A 195 -9.90 4.29 10.03
C GLN A 195 -11.24 3.61 10.29
N LEU A 196 -12.30 4.07 9.61
CA LEU A 196 -13.62 3.44 9.70
C LEU A 196 -13.71 2.32 8.67
N MET A 197 -14.24 1.17 9.06
CA MET A 197 -14.52 0.06 8.15
C MET A 197 -15.92 0.21 7.55
N PHE A 198 -16.02 0.08 6.23
CA PHE A 198 -17.23 0.28 5.44
C PHE A 198 -17.39 -0.84 4.40
N THR A 199 -18.60 -1.37 4.24
CA THR A 199 -18.85 -2.47 3.29
C THR A 199 -19.33 -2.05 1.92
N GLY A 200 -19.58 -0.77 1.67
CA GLY A 200 -19.92 -0.31 0.32
C GLY A 200 -18.68 -0.23 -0.57
N PRO A 201 -18.79 -0.52 -1.88
CA PRO A 201 -17.66 -0.44 -2.79
C PRO A 201 -17.10 0.98 -2.89
N ILE A 202 -15.79 1.14 -2.71
CA ILE A 202 -15.05 2.38 -2.99
C ILE A 202 -14.00 2.09 -4.06
N ASN A 203 -14.18 2.71 -5.23
CA ASN A 203 -13.29 2.51 -6.36
C ASN A 203 -12.35 3.71 -6.57
N SER A 204 -11.28 3.50 -7.33
CA SER A 204 -10.39 4.57 -7.80
C SER A 204 -11.20 5.71 -8.42
N GLY A 205 -10.89 6.95 -8.05
CA GLY A 205 -11.65 8.15 -8.42
C GLY A 205 -12.65 8.62 -7.35
N MET A 206 -13.15 7.71 -6.50
CA MET A 206 -13.99 8.10 -5.34
C MET A 206 -13.20 8.65 -4.15
N SER A 207 -11.88 8.40 -4.12
CA SER A 207 -10.97 8.91 -3.09
C SER A 207 -11.13 10.42 -2.89
N GLY A 208 -11.31 10.84 -1.64
CA GLY A 208 -11.52 12.23 -1.25
C GLY A 208 -13.00 12.65 -1.25
N GLY A 209 -13.89 11.84 -1.81
CA GLY A 209 -15.33 12.03 -1.70
C GLY A 209 -15.85 11.74 -0.29
N PRO A 210 -17.07 12.19 0.05
CA PRO A 210 -17.63 12.02 1.38
C PRO A 210 -18.29 10.64 1.53
N ALA A 211 -18.26 10.12 2.74
CA ALA A 211 -19.15 9.08 3.23
C ALA A 211 -20.05 9.67 4.31
N VAL A 212 -21.37 9.63 4.11
CA VAL A 212 -22.35 10.37 4.91
C VAL A 212 -23.42 9.47 5.51
N THR A 213 -24.07 9.94 6.58
CA THR A 213 -25.31 9.36 7.10
C THR A 213 -26.49 9.67 6.16
N ALA A 214 -27.65 9.05 6.40
CA ALA A 214 -28.87 9.33 5.63
C ALA A 214 -29.28 10.82 5.66
N ASP A 215 -28.87 11.56 6.69
CA ASP A 215 -29.19 12.98 6.91
C ASP A 215 -28.16 13.94 6.29
N GLY A 216 -27.12 13.41 5.63
CA GLY A 216 -26.06 14.21 4.99
C GLY A 216 -24.94 14.64 5.94
N GLU A 217 -24.89 14.13 7.17
CA GLU A 217 -23.75 14.34 8.07
C GLU A 217 -22.56 13.51 7.61
N VAL A 218 -21.40 14.14 7.47
CA VAL A 218 -20.18 13.46 7.03
C VAL A 218 -19.66 12.57 8.16
N ALA A 219 -19.60 11.27 7.89
CA ALA A 219 -19.02 10.26 8.77
C ALA A 219 -17.52 10.07 8.50
N GLY A 220 -17.13 10.13 7.24
CA GLY A 220 -15.74 10.02 6.84
C GLY A 220 -15.47 10.41 5.40
N ILE A 221 -14.22 10.27 4.99
CA ILE A 221 -13.72 10.59 3.65
C ILE A 221 -13.22 9.30 3.00
N ASN A 222 -13.67 9.02 1.79
CA ASN A 222 -13.37 7.80 1.04
C ASN A 222 -11.87 7.65 0.77
N VAL A 223 -11.31 6.44 0.95
CA VAL A 223 -9.93 6.10 0.56
C VAL A 223 -9.92 4.82 -0.27
N SER A 224 -9.55 4.89 -1.54
CA SER A 224 -9.59 3.75 -2.48
C SER A 224 -8.32 2.86 -2.47
N LYS A 225 -7.39 3.07 -1.54
CA LYS A 225 -6.00 2.55 -1.66
C LYS A 225 -5.74 1.15 -1.12
N ARG A 226 -6.71 0.48 -0.49
CA ARG A 226 -6.55 -0.93 -0.08
C ARG A 226 -7.45 -1.81 -0.95
N LEU A 227 -6.83 -2.76 -1.64
CA LEU A 227 -7.46 -3.65 -2.63
C LEU A 227 -7.63 -5.07 -2.06
N ASP A 228 -7.40 -5.24 -0.77
CA ASP A 228 -7.18 -6.54 -0.15
C ASP A 228 -8.50 -7.10 0.39
N GLY A 229 -9.48 -7.27 -0.50
CA GLY A 229 -10.76 -7.91 -0.19
C GLY A 229 -11.97 -7.21 -0.81
N ASP A 230 -12.95 -8.01 -1.20
CA ASP A 230 -14.25 -7.50 -1.64
C ASP A 230 -15.04 -6.95 -0.45
N LEU A 231 -15.69 -5.79 -0.65
CA LEU A 231 -16.52 -5.13 0.37
C LEU A 231 -15.78 -4.79 1.68
N VAL A 232 -14.46 -4.58 1.59
CA VAL A 232 -13.63 -4.07 2.70
C VAL A 232 -13.07 -2.72 2.29
N SER A 233 -13.84 -1.67 2.54
CA SER A 233 -13.46 -0.29 2.24
C SER A 233 -13.16 0.49 3.52
N PHE A 234 -12.33 1.52 3.39
CA PHE A 234 -11.89 2.33 4.51
C PHE A 234 -12.21 3.81 4.30
N LEU A 235 -12.57 4.46 5.40
CA LEU A 235 -12.83 5.89 5.45
C LEU A 235 -11.92 6.55 6.48
N VAL A 236 -11.43 7.74 6.15
CA VAL A 236 -10.81 8.62 7.14
C VAL A 236 -11.93 9.20 8.02
N PRO A 237 -11.90 9.03 9.35
CA PRO A 237 -12.91 9.59 10.24
C PRO A 237 -13.04 11.11 10.09
N VAL A 238 -14.27 11.63 10.08
CA VAL A 238 -14.56 13.07 9.91
C VAL A 238 -13.83 13.97 10.91
N ARG A 239 -13.52 13.46 12.11
CA ARG A 239 -12.82 14.21 13.15
C ARG A 239 -11.45 14.73 12.74
N TYR A 240 -10.72 13.99 11.89
CA TYR A 240 -9.43 14.46 11.37
C TYR A 240 -9.61 15.58 10.36
N ALA A 241 -10.68 15.54 9.56
CA ALA A 241 -11.03 16.63 8.66
C ALA A 241 -11.48 17.88 9.42
N GLN A 242 -12.23 17.73 10.52
CA GLN A 242 -12.56 18.84 11.43
C GLN A 242 -11.30 19.46 12.03
N GLU A 243 -10.36 18.63 12.50
CA GLU A 243 -9.08 19.11 13.04
C GLU A 243 -8.26 19.88 12.00
N LEU A 244 -8.18 19.36 10.77
CA LEU A 244 -7.49 20.03 9.68
C LEU A 244 -8.14 21.38 9.35
N LEU A 245 -9.47 21.42 9.26
CA LEU A 245 -10.22 22.65 8.97
C LEU A 245 -10.06 23.72 10.05
N ARG A 246 -9.96 23.34 11.34
CA ARG A 246 -9.69 24.31 12.42
C ARG A 246 -8.35 25.04 12.27
N ARG A 247 -7.40 24.47 11.52
CA ARG A 247 -6.07 25.06 11.26
C ARG A 247 -6.05 25.91 9.99
N VAL A 248 -7.14 25.92 9.21
CA VAL A 248 -7.25 26.66 7.96
C VAL A 248 -7.82 28.05 8.25
N ASP A 249 -7.06 29.08 7.88
CA ASP A 249 -7.61 30.42 7.69
C ASP A 249 -8.18 30.53 6.26
N PRO A 250 -9.51 30.67 6.08
CA PRO A 250 -10.13 30.73 4.77
C PRO A 250 -9.71 31.94 3.94
N ALA A 251 -9.16 33.00 4.54
CA ALA A 251 -8.67 34.19 3.86
C ALA A 251 -7.16 34.14 3.57
N ALA A 252 -6.43 33.19 4.15
CA ALA A 252 -4.99 33.10 3.97
C ALA A 252 -4.62 32.79 2.50
N LYS A 253 -3.44 33.27 2.13
CA LYS A 253 -2.81 32.91 0.86
C LYS A 253 -2.21 31.50 1.00
N PRO A 254 -2.42 30.60 0.01
CA PRO A 254 -1.77 29.30 -0.05
C PRO A 254 -0.25 29.41 0.12
N PRO A 255 0.39 28.51 0.89
CA PRO A 255 1.82 28.29 0.83
C PRO A 255 2.28 28.01 -0.62
N PRO A 256 3.45 28.51 -1.04
CA PRO A 256 3.96 28.29 -2.40
C PRO A 256 4.29 26.81 -2.66
N ASP A 257 4.77 26.10 -1.63
CA ASP A 257 4.94 24.65 -1.62
C ASP A 257 4.61 24.08 -0.24
N PHE A 258 4.27 22.80 -0.18
CA PHE A 258 3.91 22.10 1.06
C PHE A 258 5.03 21.20 1.57
N THR A 259 6.23 21.22 0.98
CA THR A 259 7.30 20.26 1.28
C THR A 259 7.74 20.35 2.73
N ALA A 260 7.89 21.56 3.28
CA ALA A 260 8.26 21.77 4.68
C ALA A 260 7.19 21.26 5.66
N ILE A 261 5.91 21.55 5.36
CA ILE A 261 4.76 21.10 6.17
C ILE A 261 4.69 19.57 6.18
N VAL A 262 4.81 18.95 5.01
CA VAL A 262 4.85 17.49 4.86
C VAL A 262 6.04 16.90 5.62
N THR A 263 7.23 17.48 5.47
CA THR A 263 8.44 17.02 6.17
C THR A 263 8.25 17.01 7.69
N GLN A 264 7.67 18.08 8.24
CA GLN A 264 7.41 18.19 9.68
C GLN A 264 6.46 17.08 10.18
N GLN A 265 5.39 16.81 9.44
CA GLN A 265 4.45 15.75 9.80
C GLN A 265 5.10 14.36 9.75
N LEU A 266 5.91 14.09 8.72
CA LEU A 266 6.64 12.83 8.58
C LEU A 266 7.66 12.65 9.73
N LEU A 267 8.39 13.70 10.09
CA LEU A 267 9.33 13.69 11.22
C LEU A 267 8.65 13.47 12.58
N ALA A 268 7.45 14.01 12.77
CA ALA A 268 6.65 13.78 13.98
C ALA A 268 6.15 12.32 14.04
N HIS A 269 5.60 11.80 12.94
CA HIS A 269 5.11 10.44 12.88
C HIS A 269 6.22 9.40 13.09
N GLN A 270 7.34 9.53 12.38
CA GLN A 270 8.44 8.56 12.51
C GLN A 270 9.00 8.50 13.93
N LYS A 271 8.98 9.64 14.66
CA LYS A 271 9.38 9.67 16.07
C LYS A 271 8.43 8.85 16.93
N ALA A 272 7.13 9.09 16.82
CA ALA A 272 6.12 8.33 17.56
C ALA A 272 6.18 6.83 17.23
N MET A 273 6.33 6.49 15.94
CA MET A 273 6.47 5.12 15.46
C MET A 273 7.69 4.41 16.08
N VAL A 274 8.88 5.02 16.00
CA VAL A 274 10.11 4.42 16.53
C VAL A 274 10.09 4.34 18.05
N ASP A 275 9.55 5.37 18.73
CA ASP A 275 9.40 5.35 20.19
C ASP A 275 8.44 4.24 20.63
N GLN A 276 7.34 3.98 19.91
CA GLN A 276 6.42 2.87 20.17
C GLN A 276 7.08 1.51 19.90
N LEU A 277 7.79 1.37 18.78
CA LEU A 277 8.50 0.13 18.41
C LEU A 277 9.57 -0.24 19.44
N LEU A 278 10.28 0.75 19.97
CA LEU A 278 11.38 0.59 20.92
C LEU A 278 10.99 0.85 22.38
N SER A 279 9.68 0.95 22.68
CA SER A 279 9.14 1.16 24.04
C SER A 279 9.51 0.05 25.04
N GLY A 280 9.91 -1.11 24.53
CA GLY A 280 10.38 -2.26 25.30
C GLY A 280 11.32 -3.12 24.43
N PRO A 281 11.90 -4.19 24.98
CA PRO A 281 12.78 -5.09 24.22
C PRO A 281 12.04 -5.70 23.02
N LEU A 282 12.76 -5.95 21.94
CA LEU A 282 12.21 -6.66 20.78
C LEU A 282 11.91 -8.11 21.19
N THR A 283 10.75 -8.64 20.78
CA THR A 283 10.45 -10.05 21.02
C THR A 283 11.34 -10.90 20.12
N LEU A 284 11.85 -12.00 20.69
CA LEU A 284 12.77 -12.89 20.01
C LEU A 284 12.06 -14.18 19.59
N LYS A 285 12.44 -14.72 18.44
CA LYS A 285 11.99 -16.01 17.92
C LYS A 285 13.19 -16.89 17.62
N ALA A 286 13.07 -18.18 17.94
CA ALA A 286 14.10 -19.15 17.59
C ALA A 286 14.09 -19.45 16.09
N MET A 287 15.27 -19.49 15.47
CA MET A 287 15.51 -19.94 14.11
C MET A 287 16.73 -20.87 14.12
N GLY A 288 16.49 -22.18 14.32
CA GLY A 288 17.56 -23.13 14.61
C GLY A 288 18.27 -22.77 15.93
N PRO A 289 19.62 -22.68 15.96
CA PRO A 289 20.36 -22.28 17.15
C PRO A 289 20.33 -20.76 17.41
N TYR A 290 19.72 -19.97 16.52
CA TYR A 290 19.73 -18.51 16.58
C TYR A 290 18.46 -17.95 17.20
N GLN A 291 18.58 -16.76 17.80
CA GLN A 291 17.47 -15.92 18.21
C GLN A 291 17.41 -14.67 17.34
N VAL A 292 16.22 -14.36 16.82
CA VAL A 292 15.99 -13.24 15.92
C VAL A 292 14.87 -12.31 16.40
N PRO A 293 15.00 -10.98 16.25
CA PRO A 293 13.96 -10.03 16.64
C PRO A 293 12.79 -10.01 15.64
N VAL A 294 11.56 -10.24 16.10
CA VAL A 294 10.37 -10.26 15.24
C VAL A 294 9.26 -9.28 15.67
N ARG A 295 9.32 -8.72 16.88
CA ARG A 295 8.35 -7.75 17.48
C ARG A 295 6.93 -7.87 16.91
N GLU A 296 6.35 -9.06 17.08
CA GLU A 296 4.96 -9.32 16.70
C GLU A 296 4.04 -8.42 17.56
N SER A 297 3.22 -7.64 16.89
CA SER A 297 2.24 -6.74 17.51
C SER A 297 1.08 -6.56 16.54
N GLU A 298 0.02 -5.90 16.96
CA GLU A 298 -1.09 -5.58 16.05
C GLU A 298 -0.63 -4.77 14.83
N GLN A 299 0.47 -4.03 14.92
CA GLN A 299 0.98 -3.14 13.88
C GLN A 299 2.03 -3.80 12.96
N MET A 300 2.59 -4.97 13.34
CA MET A 300 3.62 -5.68 12.57
C MET A 300 3.34 -7.18 12.50
N ARG A 301 3.22 -7.71 11.28
CA ARG A 301 2.94 -9.12 11.03
C ARG A 301 4.15 -9.85 10.46
N CYS A 302 4.34 -11.07 10.90
CA CYS A 302 5.40 -11.95 10.45
C CYS A 302 4.84 -13.15 9.68
N TRP A 303 5.43 -13.44 8.53
CA TRP A 303 5.12 -14.61 7.70
C TRP A 303 6.35 -15.50 7.57
N GLY A 304 6.14 -16.80 7.74
CA GLY A 304 7.19 -17.82 7.60
C GLY A 304 7.04 -18.61 6.31
N GLN A 305 8.15 -18.87 5.64
CA GLN A 305 8.21 -19.77 4.48
C GLN A 305 9.47 -20.63 4.57
N SER A 306 9.41 -21.86 4.07
CA SER A 306 10.56 -22.77 4.06
C SER A 306 10.62 -23.53 2.74
N ASN A 307 11.80 -23.94 2.32
CA ASN A 307 11.97 -24.88 1.22
C ASN A 307 11.85 -26.36 1.67
N ALA A 308 11.28 -26.62 2.87
CA ALA A 308 11.14 -27.94 3.46
C ALA A 308 10.53 -29.00 2.52
N GLU A 309 9.62 -28.63 1.62
CA GLU A 309 9.06 -29.57 0.65
C GLU A 309 10.07 -29.99 -0.43
N ALA A 310 10.89 -29.05 -0.92
CA ALA A 310 11.97 -29.34 -1.86
C ALA A 310 13.14 -30.07 -1.18
N ASP A 311 13.37 -29.80 0.11
CA ASP A 311 14.29 -30.55 0.98
C ASP A 311 13.81 -32.01 1.14
N ALA A 312 12.53 -32.22 1.45
CA ALA A 312 11.94 -33.56 1.62
C ALA A 312 11.98 -34.41 0.34
N ARG A 313 11.95 -33.78 -0.84
CA ARG A 313 12.11 -34.46 -2.14
C ARG A 313 13.58 -34.66 -2.57
N GLY A 314 14.55 -34.20 -1.78
CA GLY A 314 15.97 -34.31 -2.07
C GLY A 314 16.45 -33.42 -3.23
N GLU A 315 15.66 -32.43 -3.63
CA GLU A 315 15.92 -31.59 -4.81
C GLU A 315 17.03 -30.55 -4.57
N LYS A 316 17.31 -30.22 -3.30
CA LYS A 316 18.32 -29.24 -2.91
C LYS A 316 19.23 -29.78 -1.81
N PRO A 317 20.56 -29.58 -1.90
CA PRO A 317 21.51 -30.04 -0.88
C PRO A 317 21.59 -29.09 0.34
N TYR A 318 20.56 -28.27 0.57
CA TYR A 318 20.49 -27.27 1.64
C TYR A 318 19.04 -26.94 2.00
N ALA A 319 18.82 -26.51 3.23
CA ALA A 319 17.53 -26.02 3.73
C ALA A 319 17.60 -24.52 4.06
N VAL A 320 16.50 -23.82 3.83
CA VAL A 320 16.31 -22.39 4.07
C VAL A 320 14.96 -22.16 4.73
N ASP A 321 15.01 -21.50 5.89
CA ASP A 321 13.83 -21.00 6.57
C ASP A 321 13.84 -19.47 6.56
N ASN A 322 12.76 -18.88 6.06
CA ASN A 322 12.56 -17.45 5.95
C ASN A 322 11.49 -16.98 6.92
N THR A 323 11.75 -15.88 7.61
CA THR A 323 10.75 -15.12 8.37
C THR A 323 10.78 -13.68 7.90
N SER A 324 9.64 -13.15 7.47
CA SER A 324 9.50 -11.76 7.02
C SER A 324 8.43 -11.07 7.84
N CYS A 325 8.84 -10.06 8.61
CA CYS A 325 7.99 -9.19 9.39
C CYS A 325 7.88 -7.82 8.72
N SER A 326 6.68 -7.27 8.61
CA SER A 326 6.47 -5.94 8.05
C SER A 326 5.34 -5.21 8.75
N MET A 327 5.51 -3.91 8.93
CA MET A 327 4.41 -3.06 9.39
C MET A 327 3.26 -3.08 8.38
N GLU A 328 2.03 -3.12 8.90
CA GLU A 328 0.82 -3.28 8.08
C GLU A 328 0.45 -2.00 7.31
N SER A 329 0.83 -0.83 7.82
CA SER A 329 0.57 0.48 7.20
C SER A 329 1.87 1.21 6.87
N ALA A 330 1.87 1.92 5.74
CA ALA A 330 2.89 2.88 5.36
C ALA A 330 2.21 4.20 4.97
N LEU A 331 2.85 5.33 5.26
CA LEU A 331 2.36 6.65 4.87
C LEU A 331 2.68 6.94 3.43
N PHE A 332 1.67 7.32 2.65
CA PHE A 332 1.88 7.81 1.30
C PHE A 332 2.45 9.22 1.31
N VAL A 333 3.45 9.48 0.47
CA VAL A 333 4.02 10.82 0.28
C VAL A 333 3.74 11.33 -1.13
N SER A 334 4.19 10.63 -2.16
CA SER A 334 3.93 11.01 -3.56
C SER A 334 4.20 9.87 -4.53
N GLY A 335 3.33 9.67 -5.53
CA GLY A 335 3.51 8.63 -6.55
C GLY A 335 3.71 7.24 -5.95
N THR A 336 4.93 6.70 -6.01
CA THR A 336 5.30 5.41 -5.40
C THR A 336 6.08 5.56 -4.09
N LEU A 337 6.31 6.78 -3.61
CA LEU A 337 7.05 7.06 -2.38
C LEU A 337 6.15 6.85 -1.17
N GLN A 338 6.61 5.99 -0.27
CA GLN A 338 5.99 5.72 1.03
C GLN A 338 7.04 5.79 2.13
N THR A 339 6.62 6.16 3.34
CA THR A 339 7.47 6.31 4.53
C THR A 339 6.78 5.74 5.77
N GLY A 340 7.45 5.72 6.92
CA GLY A 340 6.83 5.27 8.17
C GLY A 340 6.59 3.76 8.19
N GLN A 341 7.52 3.00 7.61
CA GLN A 341 7.45 1.54 7.58
C GLN A 341 8.75 0.94 8.10
N VAL A 342 8.61 -0.09 8.94
CA VAL A 342 9.69 -0.97 9.36
C VAL A 342 9.45 -2.36 8.79
N GLY A 343 10.50 -2.93 8.20
CA GLY A 343 10.53 -4.30 7.72
C GLY A 343 11.71 -5.04 8.32
N ILE A 344 11.49 -6.30 8.72
CA ILE A 344 12.52 -7.18 9.24
C ILE A 344 12.44 -8.50 8.49
N ARG A 345 13.56 -8.99 7.98
CA ARG A 345 13.64 -10.31 7.35
C ARG A 345 14.79 -11.11 7.92
N HIS A 346 14.54 -12.38 8.15
CA HIS A 346 15.54 -13.35 8.58
C HIS A 346 15.53 -14.53 7.64
N GLN A 347 16.72 -15.02 7.30
CA GLN A 347 16.95 -16.19 6.49
C GLN A 347 17.95 -17.08 7.21
N TYR A 348 17.52 -18.27 7.62
CA TYR A 348 18.37 -19.28 8.22
C TYR A 348 18.67 -20.37 7.20
N MET A 349 19.94 -20.51 6.83
CA MET A 349 20.43 -21.49 5.87
C MET A 349 21.25 -22.56 6.57
N ARG A 350 21.08 -23.82 6.17
CA ARG A 350 21.87 -24.95 6.65
C ARG A 350 22.18 -25.95 5.53
N SER A 351 23.38 -26.49 5.54
CA SER A 351 23.78 -27.56 4.61
C SER A 351 23.09 -28.88 4.96
N LYS A 352 22.68 -29.62 3.93
CA LYS A 352 22.20 -31.01 4.01
C LYS A 352 23.09 -31.99 3.23
N GLY A 353 24.07 -31.48 2.50
CA GLY A 353 24.97 -32.25 1.64
C GLY A 353 26.02 -31.42 0.89
N LEU A 354 26.03 -30.10 1.09
CA LEU A 354 27.11 -29.23 0.62
C LEU A 354 28.29 -29.30 1.60
N ASP A 355 29.51 -29.38 1.06
CA ASP A 355 30.71 -29.10 1.86
C ASP A 355 30.84 -27.61 2.15
N ARG A 356 31.84 -27.27 2.98
CA ARG A 356 32.08 -25.92 3.49
C ARG A 356 32.29 -24.89 2.38
N ILE A 357 32.96 -25.23 1.29
CA ILE A 357 33.26 -24.27 0.21
C ILE A 357 31.99 -24.00 -0.60
N ARG A 358 31.28 -25.06 -1.00
CA ARG A 358 30.01 -24.90 -1.74
C ARG A 358 28.96 -24.17 -0.90
N PHE A 359 28.88 -24.45 0.40
CA PHE A 359 27.97 -23.73 1.29
C PHE A 359 28.37 -22.26 1.46
N ALA A 360 29.66 -21.96 1.64
CA ALA A 360 30.15 -20.59 1.73
C ALA A 360 29.85 -19.78 0.46
N GLN A 361 29.98 -20.38 -0.73
CA GLN A 361 29.61 -19.75 -2.00
C GLN A 361 28.10 -19.44 -2.07
N LEU A 362 27.26 -20.40 -1.68
CA LEU A 362 25.81 -20.23 -1.62
C LEU A 362 25.40 -19.09 -0.68
N SER A 363 25.91 -19.10 0.56
CA SER A 363 25.63 -18.06 1.56
C SER A 363 26.13 -16.68 1.10
N SER A 364 27.34 -16.60 0.56
CA SER A 364 27.92 -15.34 0.06
C SER A 364 27.13 -14.76 -1.12
N ALA A 365 26.68 -15.61 -2.04
CA ALA A 365 25.85 -15.20 -3.16
C ALA A 365 24.50 -14.66 -2.69
N SER A 366 23.87 -15.32 -1.71
CA SER A 366 22.64 -14.82 -1.07
C SER A 366 22.83 -13.43 -0.49
N PHE A 367 23.91 -13.21 0.28
CA PHE A 367 24.17 -11.93 0.94
C PHE A 367 24.45 -10.80 -0.07
N LYS A 368 25.15 -11.11 -1.18
CA LYS A 368 25.49 -10.12 -2.22
C LYS A 368 24.27 -9.68 -3.05
N ASN A 369 23.24 -10.51 -3.16
CA ASN A 369 22.07 -10.23 -4.00
C ASN A 369 21.05 -9.28 -3.34
N GLU A 370 21.36 -8.74 -2.15
CA GLU A 370 20.49 -7.82 -1.44
C GLU A 370 20.42 -6.43 -2.11
N ALA A 371 19.20 -5.95 -2.37
CA ALA A 371 18.99 -4.63 -2.95
C ALA A 371 19.12 -3.53 -1.89
N LEU A 372 20.04 -2.58 -2.10
CA LEU A 372 20.35 -1.45 -1.22
C LEU A 372 19.86 -0.10 -1.75
N GLY A 373 19.14 -0.11 -2.88
CA GLY A 373 18.72 1.10 -3.59
C GLY A 373 19.63 1.45 -4.77
N ASN A 374 19.24 2.47 -5.53
CA ASN A 374 19.93 2.90 -6.75
C ASN A 374 20.44 4.34 -6.61
N HIS A 375 21.59 4.64 -7.21
CA HIS A 375 22.16 5.99 -7.32
C HIS A 375 21.33 6.91 -8.22
N ASN A 376 20.60 6.34 -9.18
CA ASN A 376 19.77 7.07 -10.14
C ASN A 376 18.33 7.33 -9.64
N ASP A 377 18.07 7.15 -8.34
CA ASP A 377 16.75 7.48 -7.77
C ASP A 377 16.58 9.01 -7.71
N SER A 378 15.49 9.51 -8.31
CA SER A 378 15.18 10.95 -8.30
C SER A 378 14.68 11.44 -6.96
N ARG A 379 14.31 10.53 -6.03
CA ARG A 379 13.71 10.86 -4.73
C ARG A 379 14.70 10.73 -3.58
N LEU A 380 15.67 9.83 -3.71
CA LEU A 380 16.67 9.54 -2.68
C LEU A 380 18.10 9.63 -3.23
N THR A 381 19.07 9.80 -2.35
CA THR A 381 20.48 9.67 -2.71
C THR A 381 20.85 8.21 -3.02
N GLY A 382 22.05 8.04 -3.59
CA GLY A 382 22.71 6.73 -3.59
C GLY A 382 22.92 6.21 -2.17
N PRO A 383 23.00 4.88 -2.00
CA PRO A 383 23.27 4.28 -0.71
C PRO A 383 24.72 4.54 -0.27
N GLU A 384 24.88 5.16 0.89
CA GLU A 384 26.16 5.29 1.58
C GLU A 384 26.27 4.16 2.61
N CYS A 385 27.21 3.24 2.39
CA CYS A 385 27.30 1.99 3.15
C CYS A 385 28.59 1.89 3.96
N THR A 386 28.47 1.41 5.20
CA THR A 386 29.60 1.02 6.05
C THR A 386 29.51 -0.46 6.37
N GLU A 387 30.63 -1.16 6.28
CA GLU A 387 30.75 -2.58 6.60
C GLU A 387 31.69 -2.80 7.78
N GLN A 388 31.28 -3.64 8.73
CA GLN A 388 32.11 -4.04 9.87
C GLN A 388 31.84 -5.50 10.27
N PHE A 389 32.87 -6.16 10.80
CA PHE A 389 32.68 -7.38 11.57
C PHE A 389 32.43 -7.02 13.03
N ILE A 390 31.30 -7.45 13.56
CA ILE A 390 30.87 -7.15 14.91
C ILE A 390 30.65 -8.46 15.67
N ARG A 391 30.74 -8.38 16.99
CA ARG A 391 30.36 -9.48 17.87
C ARG A 391 29.52 -8.88 19.00
N ASN A 392 28.26 -9.32 19.08
CA ASN A 392 27.47 -9.07 20.28
C ASN A 392 27.80 -10.15 21.33
N LYS A 393 27.04 -10.26 22.41
CA LYS A 393 27.39 -11.17 23.51
C LYS A 393 27.49 -12.65 23.08
N SER A 394 26.73 -13.10 22.08
CA SER A 394 26.67 -14.52 21.69
C SER A 394 26.94 -14.84 20.22
N LEU A 395 26.96 -13.85 19.31
CA LEU A 395 27.03 -14.10 17.87
C LEU A 395 28.02 -13.17 17.14
N PRO A 396 29.12 -13.69 16.56
CA PRO A 396 29.94 -12.95 15.61
C PRO A 396 29.25 -12.86 14.23
N MET A 397 29.25 -11.66 13.65
CA MET A 397 28.55 -11.36 12.40
C MET A 397 29.31 -10.34 11.55
N ARG A 398 29.17 -10.44 10.24
CA ARG A 398 29.40 -9.34 9.31
C ARG A 398 28.15 -8.48 9.28
N ALA A 399 28.30 -7.16 9.44
CA ALA A 399 27.20 -6.20 9.38
C ALA A 399 27.49 -5.13 8.31
N VAL A 400 26.49 -4.82 7.49
CA VAL A 400 26.52 -3.74 6.50
C VAL A 400 25.35 -2.82 6.80
N MET A 401 25.64 -1.54 7.07
CA MET A 401 24.62 -0.51 7.26
C MET A 401 24.70 0.48 6.12
N CYS A 402 23.58 0.67 5.41
CA CYS A 402 23.46 1.63 4.33
C CYS A 402 22.41 2.68 4.68
N VAL A 403 22.71 3.94 4.35
CA VAL A 403 21.82 5.08 4.58
C VAL A 403 21.57 5.82 3.28
N ARG A 404 20.32 6.21 3.04
CA ARG A 404 19.92 7.03 1.88
C ARG A 404 19.12 8.23 2.36
N ALA A 405 19.49 9.43 1.93
CA ALA A 405 18.77 10.65 2.30
C ALA A 405 17.66 10.96 1.30
N TYR A 406 16.55 11.50 1.76
CA TYR A 406 15.48 12.01 0.90
C TYR A 406 15.90 13.37 0.32
N ARG A 407 15.82 13.51 -1.01
CA ARG A 407 16.26 14.75 -1.69
C ARG A 407 15.34 15.93 -1.41
N LYS A 408 14.04 15.70 -1.30
CA LYS A 408 13.03 16.74 -1.05
C LYS A 408 12.74 16.97 0.44
N PHE A 409 12.85 15.93 1.26
CA PHE A 409 12.41 15.96 2.66
C PHE A 409 13.63 15.95 3.58
N ALA A 410 14.13 17.14 3.92
CA ALA A 410 15.32 17.29 4.73
C ALA A 410 15.18 16.59 6.09
N GLY A 411 16.25 15.89 6.50
CA GLY A 411 16.28 15.17 7.78
C GLY A 411 15.60 13.79 7.77
N LEU A 412 15.00 13.36 6.66
CA LEU A 412 14.49 12.00 6.50
C LEU A 412 15.49 11.11 5.76
N TYR A 413 15.58 9.86 6.21
CA TYR A 413 16.50 8.85 5.72
C TYR A 413 15.84 7.47 5.67
N ASP A 414 16.28 6.66 4.72
CA ASP A 414 16.08 5.22 4.73
C ASP A 414 17.34 4.54 5.26
N PHE A 415 17.17 3.65 6.23
CA PHE A 415 18.23 2.79 6.78
C PHE A 415 17.98 1.35 6.35
N THR A 416 19.02 0.70 5.84
CA THR A 416 19.06 -0.75 5.63
C THR A 416 20.24 -1.33 6.40
N VAL A 417 19.98 -2.31 7.27
CA VAL A 417 21.00 -3.05 8.00
C VAL A 417 20.95 -4.51 7.55
N LEU A 418 22.05 -5.02 7.01
CA LEU A 418 22.23 -6.42 6.66
C LEU A 418 23.21 -7.05 7.64
N THR A 419 22.93 -8.27 8.08
CA THR A 419 23.86 -9.08 8.87
C THR A 419 23.98 -10.48 8.29
N ALA A 420 25.16 -11.09 8.45
CA ALA A 420 25.42 -12.49 8.19
C ALA A 420 26.26 -13.06 9.32
N SER A 421 25.82 -14.16 9.93
CA SER A 421 26.58 -14.83 10.98
C SER A 421 27.87 -15.46 10.43
N THR A 422 28.94 -15.44 11.22
CA THR A 422 30.28 -15.92 10.81
C THR A 422 30.83 -16.98 11.76
N ASP A 423 29.94 -17.69 12.43
CA ASP A 423 30.20 -18.59 13.56
C ASP A 423 30.20 -20.08 13.18
N ASP A 424 29.66 -20.44 12.01
CA ASP A 424 29.57 -21.82 11.54
C ASP A 424 29.88 -21.93 10.03
N ALA A 425 30.49 -23.05 9.61
CA ALA A 425 30.89 -23.27 8.22
C ALA A 425 29.81 -23.95 7.36
N LEU A 426 28.75 -24.47 7.97
CA LEU A 426 27.66 -25.20 7.32
C LEU A 426 26.27 -24.65 7.68
N MET A 427 26.22 -23.59 8.48
CA MET A 427 25.02 -22.85 8.83
C MET A 427 25.27 -21.36 8.72
N ASN A 428 24.24 -20.59 8.38
CA ASN A 428 24.35 -19.15 8.30
C ASN A 428 23.00 -18.48 8.57
N LEU A 429 22.99 -17.50 9.46
CA LEU A 429 21.86 -16.62 9.66
C LEU A 429 22.12 -15.31 8.93
N GLN A 430 21.26 -14.96 7.98
CA GLN A 430 21.25 -13.63 7.37
C GLN A 430 20.03 -12.86 7.87
N SER A 431 20.21 -11.61 8.26
CA SER A 431 19.10 -10.76 8.70
C SER A 431 19.15 -9.40 8.03
N ARG A 432 17.97 -8.83 7.81
CA ARG A 432 17.79 -7.51 7.21
C ARG A 432 16.79 -6.72 8.04
N LEU A 433 17.13 -5.47 8.32
CA LEU A 433 16.22 -4.46 8.83
C LEU A 433 16.14 -3.34 7.80
N ASP A 434 14.93 -2.94 7.43
CA ASP A 434 14.65 -1.71 6.67
C ASP A 434 13.81 -0.78 7.53
N VAL A 435 14.26 0.47 7.67
CA VAL A 435 13.55 1.52 8.40
C VAL A 435 13.42 2.72 7.47
N ARG A 436 12.20 3.03 7.03
CA ARG A 436 11.97 4.01 5.96
C ARG A 436 11.42 5.34 6.44
N GLY A 437 12.01 6.43 5.95
CA GLY A 437 11.59 7.79 6.23
C GLY A 437 11.66 8.16 7.71
N VAL A 438 12.82 7.92 8.33
CA VAL A 438 13.09 8.26 9.73
C VAL A 438 14.15 9.34 9.86
N SER A 439 14.21 10.02 11.00
CA SER A 439 15.35 10.87 11.33
C SER A 439 16.62 10.03 11.49
N TYR A 440 17.79 10.61 11.23
CA TYR A 440 19.07 9.92 11.35
C TYR A 440 19.25 9.22 12.72
N ASP A 441 18.95 9.94 13.81
CA ASP A 441 19.06 9.40 15.18
C ASP A 441 18.15 8.19 15.41
N ASN A 442 16.90 8.25 14.95
CA ASN A 442 15.97 7.13 15.07
C ASN A 442 16.36 5.95 14.18
N GLY A 443 16.96 6.20 13.02
CA GLY A 443 17.55 5.16 12.18
C GLY A 443 18.67 4.42 12.92
N LEU A 444 19.61 5.16 13.53
CA LEU A 444 20.67 4.58 14.35
C LEU A 444 20.14 3.85 15.59
N ARG A 445 19.15 4.41 16.29
CA ARG A 445 18.50 3.74 17.44
C ARG A 445 17.91 2.40 17.05
N SER A 446 17.20 2.35 15.91
CA SER A 446 16.57 1.15 15.38
C SER A 446 17.61 0.11 14.94
N ALA A 447 18.66 0.54 14.22
CA ALA A 447 19.78 -0.31 13.82
C ALA A 447 20.48 -0.93 15.03
N LYS A 448 20.78 -0.11 16.06
CA LYS A 448 21.40 -0.58 17.30
C LYS A 448 20.54 -1.60 18.03
N ALA A 449 19.25 -1.33 18.20
CA ALA A 449 18.33 -2.25 18.86
C ALA A 449 18.25 -3.59 18.14
N PHE A 450 18.18 -3.57 16.80
CA PHE A 450 18.16 -4.77 15.97
C PHE A 450 19.45 -5.60 16.08
N LEU A 451 20.61 -4.97 15.95
CA LEU A 451 21.92 -5.64 16.04
C LEU A 451 22.16 -6.26 17.44
N GLN A 452 21.69 -5.58 18.49
CA GLN A 452 21.79 -6.06 19.87
C GLN A 452 20.85 -7.23 20.18
N ALA A 453 19.72 -7.34 19.47
CA ALA A 453 18.70 -8.36 19.69
C ALA A 453 19.00 -9.69 18.98
N LEU A 454 19.82 -9.68 17.92
CA LEU A 454 20.29 -10.91 17.28
C LEU A 454 21.14 -11.72 18.27
N GLY A 455 21.07 -13.04 18.23
CA GLY A 455 21.89 -13.86 19.10
C GLY A 455 21.93 -15.32 18.71
N ARG A 456 22.76 -16.08 19.41
CA ARG A 456 22.78 -17.55 19.39
C ARG A 456 22.52 -18.06 20.79
N GLU A 457 21.67 -19.08 20.92
CA GLU A 457 21.55 -19.80 22.19
C GLU A 457 22.82 -20.59 22.44
N GLU A 458 23.40 -20.43 23.63
CA GLU A 458 24.48 -21.30 24.08
C GLU A 458 23.90 -22.72 24.22
N ALA A 459 24.59 -23.69 23.62
CA ALA A 459 24.23 -25.10 23.81
C ALA A 459 24.32 -25.41 25.31
N ARG A 460 23.17 -25.70 25.93
CA ARG A 460 23.10 -26.18 27.32
C ARG A 460 23.73 -27.56 27.47
#